data_AF-A0A554JWA4-F1
#
_entry.id   AF-A0A554JWA4-F1
#
_cell.length_a   1.000
_cell.length_b   1.000
_cell.length_c   1.000
_cell.angle_alpha   90.00
_cell.angle_beta   90.00
_cell.angle_gamma   90.00
#
_symmetry.space_group_name_H-M   'P 1'
#
loop_
_entity.id
_entity.type
_entity.pdbx_description
1 polymer ?
#
loop_
_entity_poly.entity_id
_entity_poly.type
_entity_poly.pdbx_seq_one_letter_code
_entity_poly.pdbx_strand_id
1 'polypeptide(L)'
;MRSVAILVLIFTFFSPLWGYGDEEENYCNDSASWADWESKAIKVPADLEFQTLHALRRGLCAKVWEGTISLDNASKIFESMRTTLIEKRREEQMRRSPSSDL
;
A
#
# COMPACT_ATOMS: atom_id res chain seq x y z
N MET A 1 30.41 31.06 36.27
CA MET A 1 30.42 29.58 36.13
C MET A 1 29.03 28.95 36.33
N ARG A 2 28.21 29.40 37.29
CA ARG A 2 26.82 28.88 37.48
C ARG A 2 25.88 29.12 36.28
N SER A 3 26.03 30.24 35.58
CA SER A 3 25.15 30.61 34.45
C SER A 3 25.44 29.86 33.14
N VAL A 4 26.64 29.25 33.01
CA VAL A 4 27.03 28.50 31.81
C VAL A 4 26.46 27.06 31.86
N ALA A 5 26.35 26.49 33.06
CA ALA A 5 25.79 25.16 33.25
C ALA A 5 24.29 25.08 32.90
N ILE A 6 23.55 26.18 33.07
CA ILE A 6 22.10 26.24 32.79
C ILE A 6 21.83 26.30 31.29
N LEU A 7 22.67 27.00 30.51
CA LEU A 7 22.53 27.09 29.05
C LEU A 7 22.81 25.76 28.34
N VAL A 8 23.71 24.94 28.88
CA VAL A 8 24.03 23.60 28.32
C VAL A 8 22.90 22.59 28.59
N LEU A 9 22.18 22.72 29.71
CA LEU A 9 21.07 21.83 30.06
C LEU A 9 19.78 22.08 29.25
N ILE A 10 19.59 23.29 28.72
CA ILE A 10 18.41 23.61 27.89
C ILE A 10 18.60 23.11 26.45
N PHE A 11 19.83 23.04 25.96
CA PHE A 11 20.13 22.63 24.58
C PHE A 11 20.00 21.11 24.36
N THR A 12 20.08 20.28 25.42
CA THR A 12 19.89 18.83 25.31
C THR A 12 18.42 18.40 25.40
N PHE A 13 17.53 19.25 25.92
CA PHE A 13 16.09 18.97 26.00
C PHE A 13 15.31 19.37 24.73
N PHE A 14 15.93 20.15 23.86
CA PHE A 14 15.36 20.60 22.59
C PHE A 14 15.97 19.89 21.38
N SER A 15 16.51 18.68 21.58
CA SER A 15 16.71 17.78 20.44
C SER A 15 15.33 17.37 19.95
N PRO A 16 14.90 17.84 18.76
CA PRO A 16 13.76 17.24 18.13
C PRO A 16 14.25 15.85 17.71
N LEU A 17 13.94 14.84 18.52
CA LEU A 17 13.80 13.47 18.03
C LEU A 17 12.62 13.50 17.06
N TRP A 18 12.79 14.16 15.93
CA TRP A 18 11.94 13.98 14.77
C TRP A 18 12.37 12.62 14.26
N GLY A 19 11.78 11.60 14.89
CA GLY A 19 11.68 10.31 14.27
C GLY A 19 11.13 10.57 12.90
N TYR A 20 11.95 10.31 11.89
CA TYR A 20 11.53 10.15 10.51
C TYR A 20 10.67 8.88 10.52
N GLY A 21 9.43 9.02 11.01
CA GLY A 21 8.40 8.03 10.81
C GLY A 21 8.15 8.07 9.32
N ASP A 22 8.54 6.99 8.64
CA ASP A 22 8.07 6.69 7.30
C ASP A 22 6.54 6.64 7.42
N GLU A 23 5.86 7.74 7.16
CA GLU A 23 4.40 7.77 7.14
C GLU A 23 3.99 6.79 6.06
N GLU A 24 3.41 5.65 6.45
CA GLU A 24 2.89 4.67 5.50
C GLU A 24 1.99 5.40 4.49
N GLU A 25 2.38 5.38 3.21
CA GLU A 25 1.65 6.08 2.16
C GLU A 25 0.18 5.64 2.14
N ASN A 26 -0.71 6.55 2.47
CA ASN A 26 -2.14 6.27 2.55
C ASN A 26 -2.83 6.44 1.19
N TYR A 27 -2.75 5.39 0.37
CA TYR A 27 -3.40 5.34 -0.93
C TYR A 27 -4.94 5.37 -0.88
N CYS A 28 -5.56 5.24 0.28
CA CYS A 28 -7.01 5.39 0.39
C CYS A 28 -7.46 6.85 0.24
N ASN A 29 -6.62 7.81 0.63
CA ASN A 29 -6.92 9.25 0.51
C ASN A 29 -6.25 9.89 -0.71
N ASP A 30 -5.55 9.10 -1.53
CA ASP A 30 -4.93 9.58 -2.76
C ASP A 30 -5.94 9.61 -3.91
N SER A 31 -6.47 10.80 -4.18
CA SER A 31 -7.42 11.03 -5.28
C SER A 31 -6.84 10.74 -6.67
N ALA A 32 -5.53 10.94 -6.89
CA ALA A 32 -4.89 10.67 -8.16
C ALA A 32 -4.77 9.16 -8.39
N SER A 33 -4.38 8.42 -7.35
CA SER A 33 -4.36 6.96 -7.38
C SER A 33 -5.76 6.39 -7.63
N TRP A 34 -6.80 6.93 -6.99
CA TRP A 34 -8.18 6.53 -7.27
C TRP A 34 -8.58 6.72 -8.73
N ALA A 35 -8.26 7.87 -9.32
CA ALA A 35 -8.58 8.17 -10.71
C ALA A 35 -7.88 7.20 -11.69
N ASP A 36 -6.61 6.86 -11.42
CA ASP A 36 -5.86 5.88 -12.22
C ASP A 36 -6.48 4.48 -12.13
N TRP A 37 -6.81 4.03 -10.92
CA TRP A 37 -7.45 2.73 -10.68
C TRP A 37 -8.81 2.61 -11.36
N GLU A 38 -9.63 3.65 -11.27
CA GLU A 38 -10.94 3.70 -11.93
C GLU A 38 -10.80 3.68 -13.45
N SER A 39 -9.86 4.48 -13.98
CA SER A 39 -9.59 4.51 -15.42
C SER A 39 -9.15 3.13 -15.94
N LYS A 40 -8.29 2.42 -15.20
CA LYS A 40 -7.86 1.07 -15.54
C LYS A 40 -9.02 0.08 -15.48
N ALA A 41 -9.86 0.13 -14.44
CA ALA A 41 -11.02 -0.75 -14.30
C ALA A 41 -11.97 -0.66 -15.49
N ILE A 42 -12.17 0.55 -16.02
CA ILE A 42 -12.99 0.79 -17.22
C ILE A 42 -12.33 0.25 -18.48
N LYS A 43 -11.00 0.35 -18.59
CA LYS A 43 -10.24 -0.10 -19.78
C LYS A 43 -10.12 -1.62 -19.89
N VAL A 44 -10.11 -2.33 -18.76
CA VAL A 44 -9.98 -3.81 -18.72
C VAL A 44 -11.18 -4.48 -18.01
N PRO A 45 -12.41 -4.33 -18.53
CA PRO A 45 -13.59 -4.88 -17.88
C PRO A 45 -13.60 -6.42 -17.87
N ALA A 46 -12.88 -7.06 -18.80
CA ALA A 46 -12.78 -8.51 -18.90
C ALA A 46 -11.67 -9.12 -18.01
N ASP A 47 -10.74 -8.31 -17.48
CA ASP A 47 -9.72 -8.80 -16.54
C ASP A 47 -10.33 -8.95 -15.14
N LEU A 48 -10.94 -10.10 -14.88
CA LEU A 48 -11.59 -10.40 -13.59
C LEU A 48 -10.64 -10.33 -12.41
N GLU A 49 -9.34 -10.60 -12.61
CA GLU A 49 -8.32 -10.51 -11.55
C GLU A 49 -8.07 -9.03 -11.18
N PHE A 50 -7.99 -8.16 -12.18
CA PHE A 50 -7.93 -6.71 -11.96
C PHE A 50 -9.20 -6.19 -11.28
N GLN A 51 -10.39 -6.61 -11.74
CA GLN A 51 -11.66 -6.21 -11.11
C GLN A 51 -11.74 -6.65 -9.64
N THR A 52 -11.23 -7.85 -9.34
CA THR A 52 -11.14 -8.35 -7.97
C THR A 52 -10.24 -7.47 -7.11
N LEU A 53 -9.05 -7.10 -7.60
CA LEU A 53 -8.15 -6.20 -6.88
C LEU A 53 -8.76 -4.80 -6.69
N HIS A 54 -9.45 -4.28 -7.71
CA HIS A 54 -10.10 -2.98 -7.62
C HIS A 54 -11.22 -2.97 -6.57
N ALA A 55 -12.08 -4.01 -6.56
CA ALA A 55 -13.11 -4.18 -5.55
C ALA A 55 -12.51 -4.35 -4.14
N LEU A 56 -11.44 -5.14 -4.02
CA LEU A 56 -10.73 -5.35 -2.76
C LEU A 56 -10.17 -4.03 -2.22
N ARG A 57 -9.51 -3.22 -3.06
CA ARG A 57 -9.01 -1.89 -2.68
C ARG A 57 -10.13 -1.02 -2.11
N ARG A 58 -11.28 -0.95 -2.79
CA ARG A 58 -12.48 -0.20 -2.32
C ARG A 58 -12.96 -0.69 -0.96
N GLY A 59 -13.12 -2.00 -0.80
CA GLY A 59 -13.58 -2.58 0.46
C GLY A 59 -12.61 -2.35 1.62
N LEU A 60 -11.30 -2.48 1.38
CA LEU A 60 -10.28 -2.25 2.39
C LEU A 60 -10.20 -0.78 2.80
N CYS A 61 -10.26 0.16 1.85
CA CYS A 61 -10.27 1.58 2.18
C CYS A 61 -11.52 2.00 2.96
N ALA A 62 -12.69 1.42 2.63
CA ALA A 62 -13.90 1.61 3.44
C ALA A 62 -13.68 1.16 4.90
N LYS A 63 -13.10 -0.03 5.11
CA LYS A 63 -12.80 -0.53 6.45
C LYS A 63 -11.78 0.31 7.23
N VAL A 64 -10.79 0.88 6.53
CA VAL A 64 -9.83 1.82 7.12
C VAL A 64 -10.53 3.11 7.56
N TRP A 65 -11.41 3.67 6.73
CA TRP A 65 -12.18 4.86 7.09
C TRP A 65 -13.15 4.61 8.25
N GLU A 66 -13.73 3.43 8.32
CA GLU A 66 -14.56 2.99 9.46
C GLU A 66 -13.73 2.73 10.74
N GLY A 67 -12.40 2.70 10.65
CA GLY A 67 -11.51 2.37 11.77
C GLY A 67 -11.58 0.91 12.20
N THR A 68 -12.15 0.03 11.37
CA THR A 68 -12.30 -1.41 11.69
C THR A 68 -11.01 -2.20 11.44
N ILE A 69 -10.14 -1.70 10.56
CA ILE A 69 -8.78 -2.20 10.32
C ILE A 69 -7.80 -1.03 10.20
N SER A 70 -6.52 -1.25 10.54
CA SER A 70 -5.46 -0.27 10.29
C SER A 70 -5.08 -0.20 8.82
N LEU A 71 -4.45 0.91 8.40
CA LEU A 71 -3.87 1.07 7.08
C LEU A 71 -2.85 -0.05 6.77
N ASP A 72 -1.91 -0.31 7.68
CA ASP A 72 -0.95 -1.41 7.58
C ASP A 72 -1.62 -2.77 7.30
N ASN A 73 -2.66 -3.12 8.06
CA ASN A 73 -3.38 -4.38 7.86
C ASN A 73 -4.09 -4.41 6.49
N ALA A 74 -4.69 -3.30 6.07
CA ALA A 74 -5.28 -3.19 4.74
C ALA A 74 -4.24 -3.37 3.63
N SER A 75 -3.08 -2.71 3.74
CA SER A 75 -1.96 -2.82 2.81
C SER A 75 -1.45 -4.26 2.70
N LYS A 76 -1.28 -4.95 3.84
CA LYS A 76 -0.87 -6.36 3.88
C LYS A 76 -1.88 -7.29 3.21
N ILE A 77 -3.18 -7.10 3.46
CA ILE A 77 -4.24 -7.91 2.83
C ILE A 77 -4.24 -7.69 1.31
N PHE A 78 -4.12 -6.43 0.89
CA PHE A 78 -4.10 -6.08 -0.52
C PHE A 78 -2.89 -6.69 -1.25
N GLU A 79 -1.68 -6.52 -0.73
CA GLU A 79 -0.46 -7.04 -1.34
C GLU A 79 -0.40 -8.57 -1.34
N SER A 80 -0.97 -9.22 -0.31
CA SER A 80 -1.13 -10.67 -0.30
C SER A 80 -1.96 -11.15 -1.49
N MET A 81 -3.15 -10.56 -1.70
CA MET A 81 -4.00 -10.92 -2.84
C MET A 81 -3.32 -10.62 -4.18
N ARG A 82 -2.70 -9.44 -4.30
CA ARG A 82 -1.97 -9.05 -5.52
C ARG A 82 -0.88 -10.05 -5.86
N THR A 83 -0.09 -10.47 -4.87
CA THR A 83 0.97 -11.47 -5.04
C THR A 83 0.39 -12.80 -5.51
N THR A 84 -0.68 -13.29 -4.87
CA THR A 84 -1.36 -14.54 -5.28
C THR A 84 -1.85 -14.50 -6.72
N LEU A 85 -2.44 -13.38 -7.17
CA LEU A 85 -2.93 -13.25 -8.55
C LEU A 85 -1.78 -13.19 -9.57
N ILE A 86 -0.67 -12.50 -9.23
CA ILE A 86 0.53 -12.47 -10.07
C ILE A 86 1.12 -13.88 -10.23
N GLU A 87 1.25 -14.63 -9.12
CA GLU A 87 1.75 -16.00 -9.13
C GLU A 87 0.86 -16.92 -9.96
N LYS A 88 -0.46 -16.87 -9.73
CA LYS A 88 -1.44 -17.63 -10.52
C LYS A 88 -1.32 -17.35 -12.01
N ARG A 89 -1.24 -16.08 -12.41
CA ARG A 89 -1.06 -15.69 -13.82
C ARG A 89 0.25 -16.21 -14.40
N ARG A 90 1.33 -16.20 -13.62
CA ARG A 90 2.64 -16.74 -14.03
C ARG A 90 2.58 -18.25 -14.24
N GLU A 91 1.91 -18.98 -13.34
CA GLU A 91 1.70 -20.42 -13.49
C GLU A 91 0.85 -20.74 -14.73
N GLU A 92 -0.23 -20.01 -14.97
CA GLU A 92 -1.07 -20.20 -16.15
C GLU A 92 -0.28 -19.98 -17.45
N GLN A 93 0.60 -18.98 -17.48
CA GLN A 93 1.50 -18.75 -18.62
C GLN A 93 2.47 -19.92 -18.81
N MET A 94 3.10 -20.41 -17.75
CA MET A 94 3.98 -21.59 -17.83
C MET A 94 3.23 -22.84 -18.31
N ARG A 95 1.99 -23.05 -17.86
CA ARG A 95 1.14 -24.18 -18.26
C ARG A 95 0.62 -24.08 -19.70
N ARG A 96 0.52 -22.88 -20.27
CA ARG A 96 0.16 -22.67 -21.69
C ARG A 96 1.37 -22.77 -22.63
N SER A 97 2.59 -22.67 -22.09
CA SER A 97 3.84 -22.77 -22.85
C SER A 97 4.48 -24.16 -23.05
N PRO A 98 3.91 -25.34 -22.69
CA PRO A 98 4.51 -26.61 -23.06
C PRO A 98 3.90 -27.13 -24.39
N SER A 99 4.75 -27.24 -25.42
CA SER A 99 4.56 -27.94 -26.72
C SER A 99 4.43 -27.13 -28.02
N SER A 100 5.24 -26.09 -28.26
CA SER A 100 5.52 -25.68 -29.66
C SER A 100 6.76 -26.35 -30.28
N ASP A 101 7.54 -27.08 -29.49
CA ASP A 101 8.82 -27.65 -29.92
C ASP A 101 8.81 -29.18 -29.70
N LEU A 102 8.09 -29.89 -30.58
CA LEU A 102 8.28 -31.32 -30.85
C LEU A 102 7.85 -31.63 -32.28
#